data_AF-A0A520EVZ4-F1
#
_entry.id   AF-A0A520EVZ4-F1
#
_cell.length_a   1.000
_cell.length_b   1.000
_cell.length_c   1.000
_cell.angle_alpha   90.00
_cell.angle_beta   90.00
_cell.angle_gamma   90.00
#
_symmetry.space_group_name_H-M   'P 1'
#
loop_
_entity.id
_entity.type
_entity.pdbx_description
1 polymer ?
#
loop_
_entity_poly.entity_id
_entity_poly.type
_entity_poly.pdbx_seq_one_letter_code
_entity_poly.pdbx_strand_id
1 'polypeptide(L)' 'MHLFDGVDEFEKAVGAHLGYSEWHTVTQDQINLFADATGDHQWIHVDP' A
#
# COMPACT_ATOMS: atom_id res chain seq x y z
N MET A 1 4.92 11.59 -8.44
CA MET A 1 4.63 10.42 -9.30
C MET A 1 5.47 10.53 -10.56
N HIS A 2 6.22 9.48 -10.87
CA HIS A 2 6.96 9.37 -12.14
C HIS A 2 6.08 8.65 -13.15
N LEU A 3 6.01 9.18 -14.37
CA LEU A 3 5.30 8.56 -15.48
C LEU A 3 6.35 8.14 -16.49
N PHE A 4 6.37 6.84 -16.81
CA PHE A 4 7.30 6.25 -17.76
C PHE A 4 6.54 5.89 -19.04
N ASP A 5 7.11 6.23 -20.18
CA ASP A 5 6.61 5.89 -21.51
C ASP A 5 7.02 4.46 -21.88
N GLY A 6 6.32 3.51 -21.26
CA GLY A 6 6.50 2.08 -21.51
C GLY A 6 7.60 1.41 -20.70
N VAL A 7 7.72 0.10 -20.91
CA VAL A 7 8.60 -0.77 -20.12
C VAL A 7 10.08 -0.50 -20.38
N ASP A 8 10.45 -0.11 -21.60
CA ASP A 8 11.84 0.19 -21.97
C ASP A 8 12.40 1.42 -21.25
N GLU A 9 11.56 2.44 -21.00
CA GLU A 9 11.95 3.60 -20.21
C GLU A 9 12.01 3.26 -18.72
N PHE A 10 11.04 2.49 -18.23
CA PHE A 10 11.02 2.05 -16.84
C PHE A 10 12.23 1.18 -16.46
N GLU A 11 12.67 0.29 -17.36
CA GLU A 11 13.86 -0.55 -17.14
C GLU A 11 15.12 0.29 -16.92
N LYS A 12 15.24 1.44 -17.58
CA LYS A 12 16.39 2.35 -17.40
C LYS A 12 16.39 3.05 -16.05
N ALA A 13 15.28 3.03 -15.31
CA ALA A 13 15.17 3.61 -13.98
C ALA A 13 15.70 2.69 -12.86
N VAL A 14 16.25 1.50 -13.19
CA VAL A 14 16.86 0.60 -12.20
C VAL A 14 17.95 1.34 -11.40
N GLY A 15 17.81 1.31 -10.08
CA GLY A 15 18.70 2.01 -9.15
C GLY A 15 18.32 3.46 -8.85
N ALA A 16 17.35 4.04 -9.55
CA ALA A 16 16.81 5.36 -9.22
C ALA A 16 15.82 5.28 -8.04
N HIS A 17 15.87 6.28 -7.16
CA HIS A 17 14.84 6.48 -6.16
C HIS A 17 13.60 7.14 -6.79
N LEU A 18 12.42 6.54 -6.60
CA LEU A 18 11.15 6.98 -7.23
C LEU A 18 10.32 7.94 -6.36
N GLY A 19 10.91 8.44 -5.27
CA GLY A 19 10.25 9.34 -4.32
C GLY A 19 9.56 8.61 -3.17
N TYR A 20 8.87 9.40 -2.36
CA TYR A 20 8.07 8.95 -1.23
C TYR A 20 6.58 9.12 -1.54
N SER A 21 5.73 8.31 -0.93
CA SER A 21 4.29 8.57 -0.92
C SER A 21 3.96 9.70 0.04
N GLU A 22 2.77 10.26 -0.11
CA GLU A 22 2.15 11.05 0.95
C GLU A 22 1.83 10.18 2.17
N TRP A 23 1.56 10.82 3.30
CA TRP A 23 1.01 10.14 4.47
C TRP A 23 -0.34 9.50 4.14
N HIS A 24 -0.55 8.27 4.63
CA HIS A 24 -1.80 7.54 4.47
C HIS A 24 -2.38 7.21 5.84
N THR A 25 -3.59 7.69 6.09
CA THR A 25 -4.35 7.32 7.30
C THR A 25 -4.93 5.92 7.10
N VAL A 26 -4.58 5.01 7.99
CA VAL A 26 -5.22 3.69 8.08
C VAL A 26 -6.45 3.82 8.97
N THR A 27 -7.62 3.50 8.43
CA THR A 27 -8.89 3.56 9.17
C THR A 27 -9.28 2.22 9.76
N GLN A 28 -10.13 2.23 10.78
CA GLN A 28 -10.68 1.00 11.37
C GLN A 28 -11.47 0.18 10.33
N ASP A 29 -12.17 0.83 9.40
CA ASP A 29 -12.90 0.14 8.33
C ASP A 29 -11.97 -0.65 7.41
N GLN A 30 -10.78 -0.11 7.09
CA GLN A 30 -9.78 -0.85 6.30
C GLN A 30 -9.23 -2.05 7.07
N ILE A 31 -9.02 -1.90 8.38
CA ILE A 31 -8.59 -3.01 9.25
C ILE A 31 -9.66 -4.10 9.30
N ASN A 32 -10.92 -3.72 9.48
CA ASN A 32 -12.05 -4.66 9.50
C ASN A 32 -12.18 -5.42 8.16
N LEU A 33 -12.09 -4.72 7.03
CA LEU A 33 -12.11 -5.35 5.70
C LEU A 33 -10.94 -6.31 5.48
N PHE A 34 -9.76 -5.98 6.02
CA PHE A 34 -8.60 -6.87 5.97
C PHE A 34 -8.82 -8.12 6.82
N ALA A 35 -9.36 -7.97 8.04
CA ALA A 35 -9.73 -9.08 8.90
C ALA A 35 -10.73 -10.01 8.21
N ASP A 36 -11.77 -9.46 7.58
CA ASP A 36 -12.76 -10.23 6.80
C ASP A 36 -12.13 -10.98 5.62
N ALA A 37 -11.19 -10.34 4.91
CA ALA A 37 -10.53 -10.94 3.75
C ALA A 37 -9.57 -12.09 4.14
N THR A 38 -8.97 -12.01 5.32
CA THR A 38 -7.92 -12.95 5.77
C THR A 38 -8.39 -13.95 6.81
N GLY A 39 -9.54 -13.71 7.43
CA GLY A 39 -10.03 -14.44 8.60
C GLY A 39 -9.28 -14.12 9.90
N ASP A 40 -8.43 -13.09 9.91
CA ASP A 40 -7.71 -12.66 11.12
C ASP A 40 -8.51 -11.61 11.89
N HIS A 41 -9.44 -12.10 12.69
CA HIS A 41 -10.24 -11.29 13.61
C HIS A 41 -9.67 -11.29 15.03
N GLN A 42 -8.34 -11.30 15.20
CA GLN A 42 -7.78 -11.14 16.55
C GLN A 42 -8.30 -9.86 17.20
N TRP A 43 -8.68 -9.95 18.48
CA TRP A 43 -9.35 -8.87 19.23
C TRP A 43 -8.58 -7.56 19.23
N ILE A 44 -7.25 -7.60 19.23
CA ILE A 44 -6.38 -6.41 19.17
C ILE A 44 -6.59 -5.56 17.91
N HIS A 45 -7.16 -6.14 16.85
CA HIS A 45 -7.39 -5.45 15.57
C HIS A 45 -8.80 -4.89 15.45
N VAL A 46 -9.81 -5.57 16.03
CA VAL A 46 -11.23 -5.34 15.72
C VAL A 46 -12.12 -5.06 16.95
N ASP A 47 -11.59 -5.18 18.17
CA ASP A 47 -12.30 -4.96 19.43
C ASP A 47 -11.73 -3.71 20.16
N PRO A 48 -12.45 -2.56 20.19
CA PRO A 48 -11.95 -1.28 20.70
C PRO A 48 -11.74 -1.15 22.21
#